data_AF-A0A5N9C4E6-F1
#
_entry.id   AF-A0A5N9C4E6-F1
#
_cell.length_a   1.000
_cell.length_b   1.000
_cell.length_c   1.000
_cell.angle_alpha   90.00
_cell.angle_beta   90.00
_cell.angle_gamma   90.00
#
_symmetry.space_group_name_H-M   'P 1'
#
loop_
_entity.id
_entity.type
_entity.pdbx_description
1 polymer ?
#
loop_
_entity_poly.entity_id
_entity_poly.type
_entity_poly.pdbx_seq_one_letter_code
_entity_poly.pdbx_strand_id
1 'polypeptide(L)'
;MDPITVTGSHWAEISQFLHFMFYSVGVVIIIATNLLVGYIFIPSLVDSGDSPLSVINGAKLENPKFVSFLLKIQKTCYAICIISSFALIYLLYTAFSALPVVKEIYNAIWI
;
A
#
# COMPACT_ATOMS: atom_id res chain seq x y z
N MET A 1 -0.42 -36.00 -21.19
CA MET A 1 -0.90 -34.76 -21.80
C MET A 1 0.03 -34.45 -22.96
N ASP A 2 -0.47 -33.90 -24.06
CA ASP A 2 0.42 -33.48 -25.15
C ASP A 2 1.26 -32.28 -24.67
N PRO A 3 2.57 -32.27 -24.95
CA PRO A 3 3.44 -31.20 -24.49
C PRO A 3 3.00 -29.88 -25.12
N ILE A 4 2.75 -28.88 -24.27
CA ILE A 4 2.43 -27.53 -24.76
C ILE A 4 3.73 -26.83 -25.14
N THR A 5 3.75 -26.20 -26.31
CA THR A 5 4.90 -25.40 -26.72
C THR A 5 4.87 -24.06 -25.98
N VAL A 6 5.78 -23.87 -25.03
CA VAL A 6 5.94 -22.57 -24.34
C VAL A 6 6.47 -21.53 -25.33
N THR A 7 5.59 -20.66 -25.83
CA THR A 7 5.92 -19.56 -26.73
C THR A 7 6.47 -18.33 -26.01
N GLY A 8 7.01 -17.37 -26.75
CA GLY A 8 7.50 -16.09 -26.21
C GLY A 8 6.41 -15.22 -25.55
N SER A 9 5.14 -15.37 -25.95
CA SER A 9 4.02 -14.65 -25.31
C SER A 9 3.79 -15.09 -23.86
N HIS A 10 3.90 -16.39 -23.60
CA HIS A 10 3.80 -16.96 -22.26
C HIS A 10 4.90 -16.40 -21.32
N TRP A 11 6.13 -16.25 -21.82
CA TRP A 11 7.22 -15.63 -21.05
C TRP A 11 7.01 -14.13 -20.79
N ALA A 12 6.41 -13.41 -21.74
CA ALA A 12 6.06 -12.01 -21.54
C ALA A 12 4.99 -11.83 -20.44
N GLU A 13 3.98 -12.71 -20.42
CA GLU A 13 2.92 -12.71 -19.40
C GLU A 13 3.47 -13.08 -18.01
N ILE A 14 4.39 -14.05 -17.91
CA ILE A 14 5.11 -14.34 -16.66
C ILE A 14 5.93 -13.13 -16.20
N SER A 15 6.68 -12.52 -17.12
CA SER A 15 7.48 -11.34 -16.80
C SER A 15 6.60 -10.23 -16.26
N GLN A 16 5.49 -9.94 -16.93
CA GLN A 16 4.51 -8.94 -16.50
C GLN A 16 3.92 -9.28 -15.12
N PHE A 17 3.57 -10.55 -14.87
CA PHE A 17 3.13 -11.02 -13.55
C PHE A 17 4.17 -10.72 -12.46
N LEU A 18 5.43 -11.10 -12.68
CA LEU A 18 6.51 -10.87 -11.73
C LEU A 18 6.71 -9.38 -11.44
N HIS A 19 6.71 -8.53 -12.47
CA HIS A 19 6.85 -7.09 -12.29
C HIS A 19 5.70 -6.50 -11.45
N PHE A 20 4.45 -6.87 -11.72
CA PHE A 20 3.33 -6.39 -10.93
C PHE A 20 3.34 -6.89 -9.48
N MET A 21 3.78 -8.13 -9.25
CA MET A 21 4.00 -8.64 -7.90
C MET A 21 5.09 -7.84 -7.17
N PHE A 22 6.22 -7.54 -7.83
CA PHE A 22 7.26 -6.68 -7.26
C PHE A 22 6.76 -5.27 -6.96
N TYR A 23 6.03 -4.64 -7.89
CA TYR A 23 5.45 -3.32 -7.68
C TYR A 23 4.44 -3.31 -6.52
N SER A 24 3.66 -4.39 -6.35
CA SER A 24 2.72 -4.52 -5.23
C SER A 24 3.45 -4.47 -3.87
N VAL A 25 4.61 -5.14 -3.76
CA VAL A 25 5.46 -5.08 -2.54
C VAL A 25 5.94 -3.64 -2.30
N GLY A 26 6.39 -2.95 -3.35
CA GLY A 26 6.79 -1.55 -3.25
C GLY A 26 5.66 -0.64 -2.73
N VAL A 27 4.44 -0.83 -3.25
CA VAL A 27 3.26 -0.08 -2.80
C VAL A 27 2.90 -0.41 -1.34
N VAL A 28 3.03 -1.66 -0.91
CA VAL A 28 2.84 -2.04 0.50
C VAL A 28 3.84 -1.34 1.42
N ILE A 29 5.12 -1.22 1.01
CA ILE A 29 6.13 -0.48 1.79
C ILE A 29 5.75 1.01 1.90
N ILE A 30 5.25 1.62 0.81
CA ILE A 30 4.78 3.02 0.83
C ILE A 30 3.60 3.17 1.79
N ILE A 31 2.62 2.27 1.75
CA ILE A 31 1.46 2.28 2.65
C ILE A 31 1.93 2.14 4.11
N ALA A 32 2.76 1.14 4.40
CA ALA A 32 3.25 0.86 5.75
C ALA A 32 4.04 2.04 6.31
N THR A 33 4.93 2.63 5.51
CA THR A 33 5.73 3.79 5.91
C THR A 33 4.85 5.00 6.19
N ASN A 34 3.88 5.30 5.31
CA ASN A 34 2.97 6.43 5.49
C ASN A 34 1.99 6.22 6.65
N LEU A 35 1.56 4.98 6.92
CA LEU A 35 0.78 4.64 8.10
C LEU A 35 1.59 4.81 9.39
N LEU A 36 2.85 4.36 9.42
CA LEU A 36 3.76 4.55 10.55
C LEU A 36 4.00 6.03 10.82
N VAL A 37 4.30 6.82 9.78
CA VAL A 37 4.51 8.27 9.91
C VAL A 37 3.22 8.95 10.38
N GLY A 38 2.08 8.64 9.76
CA GLY A 38 0.78 9.14 10.17
C GLY A 38 0.42 8.77 11.61
N TYR A 39 0.79 7.57 12.06
CA TYR A 39 0.58 7.04 13.41
C TYR A 39 1.52 7.66 14.44
N ILE A 40 2.81 7.88 14.14
CA ILE A 40 3.74 8.56 15.05
C ILE A 40 3.27 10.00 15.31
N PHE A 41 2.63 10.63 14.32
CA PHE A 41 1.99 11.92 14.48
C PHE A 41 0.56 11.85 15.04
N ILE A 42 0.00 10.65 15.29
CA ILE A 42 -1.11 10.49 16.25
C ILE A 42 -0.47 10.73 17.59
N PRO A 43 -0.76 11.87 18.23
CA PRO A 43 -0.39 11.98 19.60
C PRO A 43 -1.24 10.92 20.33
N SER A 44 -0.69 10.27 21.33
CA SER A 44 -1.46 9.70 22.44
C SER A 44 -2.27 10.78 23.22
N LEU A 45 -2.78 11.81 22.53
CA LEU A 45 -3.73 12.85 22.96
C LEU A 45 -5.19 12.41 22.74
N VAL A 46 -5.43 11.14 22.38
CA VAL A 46 -6.77 10.51 22.35
C VAL A 46 -6.76 9.30 23.28
N ASP A 47 -6.22 9.47 24.48
CA ASP A 47 -6.62 8.64 25.63
C ASP A 47 -6.71 9.45 26.93
N SER A 48 -7.25 10.66 26.81
CA SER A 48 -8.06 11.26 27.86
C SER A 48 -9.37 11.63 27.18
N GLY A 49 -10.45 10.94 27.55
CA GLY A 49 -11.75 10.99 26.87
C GLY A 49 -12.48 12.33 26.96
N ASP A 50 -11.92 13.37 26.37
CA ASP A 50 -12.63 14.60 26.02
C ASP A 50 -12.01 15.22 24.77
N SER A 51 -12.88 15.58 23.84
CA SER A 51 -12.62 16.04 22.48
C SER A 51 -11.33 16.86 22.22
N PRO A 52 -10.69 16.74 21.03
CA PRO A 52 -9.56 17.59 20.65
C PRO A 52 -9.97 19.01 20.23
N LEU A 53 -11.22 19.45 20.48
CA LEU A 53 -11.58 20.88 20.42
C LEU A 53 -11.50 21.59 21.78
N SER A 54 -11.52 20.86 22.91
CA SER A 54 -11.51 21.46 24.25
C SER A 54 -10.14 21.46 24.94
N VAL A 55 -9.18 20.62 24.49
CA VAL A 55 -7.83 20.51 25.09
C VAL A 55 -6.78 21.40 24.40
N ILE A 56 -7.22 22.30 23.52
CA ILE A 56 -6.43 23.48 23.10
C ILE A 56 -6.19 24.44 24.29
N ASN A 57 -6.88 24.26 25.43
CA ASN A 57 -6.80 25.14 26.60
C ASN A 57 -5.91 24.66 27.76
N GLY A 58 -5.17 23.54 27.67
CA GLY A 58 -4.45 22.99 28.85
C GLY A 58 -3.00 22.60 28.63
N ALA A 59 -2.68 21.94 27.51
CA ALA A 59 -1.30 21.65 27.14
C ALA A 59 -0.84 22.75 26.18
N LYS A 60 -0.09 23.68 26.73
CA LYS A 60 0.60 24.75 26.03
C LYS A 60 1.60 24.15 25.02
N LEU A 61 1.11 23.69 23.86
CA LEU A 61 1.94 23.61 22.67
C LEU A 61 2.20 25.06 22.27
N GLU A 62 3.36 25.57 22.69
CA GLU A 62 3.77 26.98 22.59
C GLU A 62 3.77 27.55 21.15
N ASN A 63 3.45 26.76 20.12
CA ASN A 63 3.33 27.22 18.76
C ASN A 63 2.14 26.57 18.01
N PRO A 64 0.99 27.28 17.85
CA PRO A 64 -0.17 26.77 17.10
C PRO A 64 0.13 26.50 15.61
N LYS A 65 1.17 27.13 15.06
CA LYS A 65 1.68 26.87 13.71
C LYS A 65 2.31 25.48 13.57
N PHE A 66 2.93 24.97 14.62
CA PHE A 66 3.57 23.66 14.61
C PHE A 66 2.52 22.53 14.65
N VAL A 67 1.49 22.66 15.48
CA VAL A 67 0.36 21.70 15.54
C VAL A 67 -0.35 21.59 14.19
N SER A 68 -0.68 22.73 13.57
CA SER A 68 -1.36 22.73 12.27
C SER A 68 -0.50 22.15 11.14
N PHE A 69 0.82 22.31 11.22
CA PHE A 69 1.77 21.66 10.32
C PHE A 69 1.76 20.13 10.48
N LEU A 70 1.82 19.60 11.71
CA LEU A 70 1.78 18.16 11.97
C LEU A 70 0.46 17.52 11.49
N LEU A 71 -0.67 18.17 11.77
CA LEU A 71 -1.97 17.71 11.28
C LEU A 71 -2.05 17.69 9.74
N LYS A 72 -1.37 18.64 9.07
CA LYS A 72 -1.30 18.65 7.60
C LYS A 72 -0.48 17.46 7.08
N ILE A 73 0.67 17.18 7.69
CA ILE A 73 1.48 15.99 7.35
C ILE A 73 0.65 14.72 7.52
N GLN A 74 -0.04 14.58 8.66
CA GLN A 74 -0.88 13.42 8.94
C GLN A 74 -1.96 13.21 7.85
N LYS A 75 -2.71 14.27 7.52
CA LYS A 75 -3.74 14.21 6.48
C LYS A 75 -3.16 13.83 5.12
N THR A 76 -1.98 14.36 4.78
CA THR A 76 -1.28 14.01 3.53
C THR A 76 -0.85 12.54 3.54
N CYS A 77 -0.28 12.03 4.63
CA CYS A 77 0.09 10.62 4.74
C CYS A 77 -1.11 9.68 4.58
N TYR A 78 -2.26 10.01 5.20
CA TYR A 78 -3.48 9.20 5.01
C TYR A 78 -4.01 9.27 3.57
N ALA A 79 -3.98 10.44 2.94
CA ALA A 79 -4.38 10.57 1.54
C ALA A 79 -3.50 9.71 0.62
N ILE A 80 -2.18 9.69 0.87
CA ILE A 80 -1.24 8.82 0.15
C ILE A 80 -1.61 7.35 0.39
N CYS A 81 -1.88 6.93 1.63
CA CYS A 81 -2.28 5.55 1.92
C CYS A 81 -3.55 5.12 1.17
N ILE A 82 -4.55 6.00 1.07
CA ILE A 82 -5.79 5.71 0.34
C ILE A 82 -5.48 5.49 -1.15
N ILE A 83 -4.76 6.42 -1.78
CA ILE A 83 -4.39 6.33 -3.20
C ILE A 83 -3.55 5.08 -3.46
N SER A 84 -2.55 4.82 -2.62
CA SER A 84 -1.71 3.63 -2.71
C SER A 84 -2.51 2.34 -2.50
N SER A 85 -3.57 2.34 -1.70
CA SER A 85 -4.45 1.17 -1.53
C SER A 85 -5.20 0.85 -2.81
N PHE A 86 -5.72 1.86 -3.53
CA PHE A 86 -6.33 1.65 -4.84
C PHE A 86 -5.31 1.14 -5.87
N ALA A 87 -4.10 1.70 -5.87
CA ALA A 87 -3.02 1.22 -6.73
C ALA A 87 -2.65 -0.23 -6.43
N LEU A 88 -2.59 -0.63 -5.15
CA LEU A 88 -2.32 -2.00 -4.72
C LEU A 88 -3.39 -2.96 -5.23
N ILE A 89 -4.67 -2.60 -5.08
CA ILE A 89 -5.80 -3.42 -5.58
C ILE A 89 -5.68 -3.63 -7.09
N TYR A 90 -5.38 -2.56 -7.84
CA TYR A 90 -5.21 -2.65 -9.30
C TYR A 90 -4.03 -3.55 -9.70
N LEU A 91 -2.88 -3.40 -9.03
CA LEU A 91 -1.68 -4.21 -9.29
C LEU A 91 -1.94 -5.69 -8.99
N LEU A 92 -2.58 -5.98 -7.86
CA LEU A 92 -2.94 -7.35 -7.48
C LEU A 92 -3.98 -7.95 -8.43
N TYR A 93 -5.01 -7.20 -8.80
CA TYR A 93 -6.00 -7.65 -9.79
C TYR A 93 -5.33 -8.04 -11.11
N THR A 94 -4.43 -7.18 -11.60
CA THR A 94 -3.70 -7.43 -12.84
C THR A 94 -2.76 -8.63 -12.71
N ALA A 95 -2.05 -8.76 -11.58
CA ALA A 95 -1.21 -9.93 -11.32
C ALA A 95 -2.04 -11.22 -11.29
N PHE A 96 -3.16 -11.26 -10.57
CA PHE A 96 -3.99 -12.45 -10.49
C PHE A 96 -4.69 -12.81 -11.81
N SER A 97 -4.92 -11.84 -12.69
CA SER A 97 -5.43 -12.15 -14.04
C SER A 97 -4.44 -12.97 -14.88
N ALA A 98 -3.15 -12.92 -14.59
CA ALA A 98 -2.11 -13.72 -15.25
C ALA A 98 -1.89 -15.11 -14.61
N LEU A 99 -2.56 -15.41 -13.49
CA LEU A 99 -2.44 -16.69 -12.76
C LEU A 99 -2.77 -17.94 -13.61
N PRO A 100 -3.76 -17.95 -14.51
CA PRO A 100 -4.08 -19.12 -15.34
C PRO A 100 -2.88 -19.56 -16.20
N VAL A 101 -2.16 -18.59 -16.77
CA VAL A 101 -1.01 -18.81 -17.65
C VAL A 101 0.16 -19.41 -16.86
N VAL A 102 0.42 -18.86 -15.67
CA VAL A 102 1.45 -19.39 -14.76
C VAL A 102 1.16 -20.85 -14.40
N LYS A 103 -0.11 -21.18 -14.14
CA LYS A 103 -0.53 -22.55 -13.82
C LYS A 103 -0.38 -23.51 -15.01
N GLU A 104 -0.69 -23.03 -16.22
CA GLU A 104 -0.53 -23.81 -17.45
C GLU A 104 0.94 -24.16 -17.73
N ILE A 105 1.84 -23.19 -17.56
CA ILE A 105 3.28 -23.38 -17.76
C ILE A 105 3.88 -24.27 -16.66
N TYR A 106 3.45 -24.09 -15.40
CA TYR A 106 3.88 -24.96 -14.30
C TYR A 106 3.54 -26.43 -14.59
N ASN A 107 2.31 -26.68 -15.02
CA ASN A 107 1.87 -28.02 -15.40
C ASN A 107 2.65 -28.57 -16.61
N ALA A 108 3.03 -27.74 -17.58
CA ALA A 108 3.78 -28.18 -18.74
C ALA A 108 5.26 -28.51 -18.45
N ILE A 109 5.85 -27.93 -17.41
CA ILE A 109 7.27 -28.12 -17.06
C ILE A 109 7.45 -29.22 -16.00
N TRP A 110 6.53 -29.35 -15.06
CA TRP A 110 6.70 -30.18 -13.85
C TRP A 110 5.79 -31.42 -13.76
N ILE A 111 4.81 -31.58 -14.65
CA ILE A 111 3.89 -32.74 -14.71
C ILE A 111 3.97 -33.38 -16.10
#